data_AF-A0A496TQT6-F1
#
_entry.id   AF-A0A496TQT6-F1
#
_cell.length_a   1.000
_cell.length_b   1.000
_cell.length_c   1.000
_cell.angle_alpha   90.00
_cell.angle_beta   90.00
_cell.angle_gamma   90.00
#
_symmetry.space_group_name_H-M   'P 1'
#
loop_
_entity.id
_entity.type
_entity.pdbx_description
1 polymer ?
#
loop_
_entity_poly.entity_id
_entity_poly.type
_entity_poly.pdbx_seq_one_letter_code
_entity_poly.pdbx_strand_id
1 'polypeptide(L)' 'ETGETYLLDTTDPAIRQSFFTQANTRKLEREKLFKSMNIDFVDIYTHQSYVEPLIRFFRMRAKRFH' A
#
# COMPACT_ATOMS: atom_id res chain seq x y z
N GLU A 1 -11.25 23.47 -11.45
CA GLU A 1 -11.53 22.04 -11.25
C GLU A 1 -12.91 21.77 -11.84
N THR A 2 -13.03 20.85 -12.81
CA THR A 2 -14.31 20.55 -13.46
C THR A 2 -15.14 19.71 -12.49
N GLY A 3 -16.10 20.36 -11.82
CA GLY A 3 -16.98 19.76 -10.80
C GLY A 3 -18.00 18.76 -11.36
N GLU A 4 -17.58 17.89 -12.28
CA GLU A 4 -18.40 16.79 -12.78
C GLU A 4 -18.51 15.70 -11.71
N THR A 5 -19.72 15.51 -11.20
CA THR A 5 -20.06 14.37 -10.34
C THR A 5 -20.42 13.16 -11.19
N TYR A 6 -19.69 12.06 -10.99
CA TYR A 6 -19.99 10.77 -11.60
C TYR A 6 -20.68 9.87 -10.59
N LEU A 7 -21.77 9.21 -10.99
CA LEU A 7 -22.42 8.19 -10.18
C LEU A 7 -21.61 6.90 -10.29
N LEU A 8 -21.03 6.45 -9.18
CA LEU A 8 -20.25 5.22 -9.10
C LEU A 8 -20.98 4.21 -8.21
N ASP A 9 -21.38 3.07 -8.78
CA ASP A 9 -21.88 1.95 -8.00
C ASP A 9 -20.70 1.16 -7.41
N THR A 10 -20.51 1.26 -6.10
CA THR A 10 -19.43 0.55 -5.39
C THR A 10 -19.72 -0.93 -5.17
N THR A 11 -20.93 -1.40 -5.47
CA THR A 11 -21.33 -2.80 -5.35
C THR A 11 -21.02 -3.62 -6.60
N ASP A 12 -20.86 -2.95 -7.75
CA ASP A 12 -20.53 -3.58 -9.02
C ASP A 12 -19.18 -4.33 -8.94
N PRO A 13 -19.17 -5.65 -9.16
CA PRO A 13 -17.95 -6.46 -9.16
C PRO A 13 -16.88 -5.98 -10.14
N ALA A 14 -17.26 -5.46 -11.32
CA ALA A 14 -16.34 -4.97 -12.33
C ALA A 14 -15.61 -3.71 -11.85
N ILE A 15 -16.35 -2.77 -11.23
CA ILE A 15 -15.78 -1.57 -10.62
C ILE A 15 -14.83 -1.94 -9.48
N ARG A 16 -15.26 -2.84 -8.59
CA ARG A 16 -14.44 -3.32 -7.47
C ARG A 16 -13.15 -3.97 -7.95
N GLN A 17 -13.22 -4.81 -8.98
CA GLN A 17 -12.06 -5.49 -9.54
C GLN A 17 -11.10 -4.51 -10.21
N SER A 18 -11.61 -3.55 -10.99
CA SER A 18 -10.80 -2.50 -11.61
C SER A 18 -10.09 -1.66 -10.56
N PHE A 19 -10.80 -1.23 -9.52
CA PHE A 19 -10.22 -0.47 -8.42
C PHE A 19 -9.13 -1.27 -7.68
N PHE A 20 -9.39 -2.54 -7.37
CA PHE A 20 -8.42 -3.43 -6.72
C PHE A 20 -7.14 -3.57 -7.56
N THR A 21 -7.28 -3.83 -8.86
CA THR A 21 -6.14 -3.95 -9.78
C THR A 21 -5.32 -2.65 -9.81
N GLN A 22 -5.98 -1.49 -9.95
CA GLN A 22 -5.29 -0.20 -9.97
C GLN A 22 -4.57 0.09 -8.64
N ALA A 23 -5.22 -0.16 -7.51
CA ALA A 23 -4.63 0.03 -6.19
C ALA A 23 -3.41 -0.88 -5.98
N ASN A 24 -3.49 -2.15 -6.42
CA ASN A 24 -2.39 -3.09 -6.34
C ASN A 24 -1.21 -2.69 -7.26
N THR A 25 -1.48 -2.25 -8.48
CA THR A 25 -0.44 -1.74 -9.39
C THR A 25 0.31 -0.56 -8.75
N ARG A 26 -0.42 0.44 -8.23
CA ARG A 26 0.18 1.60 -7.55
C ARG A 26 1.00 1.18 -6.33
N LYS A 27 0.53 0.17 -5.58
CA LYS A 27 1.29 -0.40 -4.46
C LYS A 27 2.62 -0.98 -4.95
N LEU A 28 2.60 -1.84 -5.96
CA LEU A 28 3.80 -2.49 -6.49
C LEU A 28 4.79 -1.48 -7.10
N GLU A 29 4.31 -0.45 -7.77
CA GLU A 29 5.14 0.65 -8.29
C GLU A 29 5.87 1.39 -7.17
N ARG A 30 5.15 1.72 -6.09
CA ARG A 30 5.74 2.35 -4.90
C ARG A 30 6.80 1.45 -4.25
N GLU A 31 6.51 0.15 -4.11
CA GLU A 31 7.49 -0.80 -3.56
C GLU A 31 8.76 -0.90 -4.40
N LYS A 32 8.62 -0.95 -5.74
CA LYS A 32 9.76 -0.95 -6.66
C LYS A 32 10.59 0.32 -6.52
N LEU A 33 9.94 1.47 -6.42
CA LEU A 33 10.59 2.76 -6.22
C LEU A 33 11.38 2.81 -4.90
N PHE A 34 10.80 2.36 -3.79
CA PHE A 34 11.51 2.32 -2.51
C PHE A 34 12.72 1.38 -2.55
N LYS A 35 12.57 0.21 -3.17
CA LYS A 35 13.67 -0.74 -3.36
C LYS A 35 14.80 -0.15 -4.21
N SER A 36 14.49 0.55 -5.31
CA SER A 36 15.54 1.17 -6.14
C SER A 36 16.30 2.29 -5.43
N MET A 37 15.71 2.90 -4.40
CA MET A 37 16.34 3.91 -3.55
C MET A 37 16.97 3.34 -2.27
N ASN A 38 17.01 2.00 -2.10
CA ASN A 38 17.44 1.34 -0.86
C ASN A 38 16.70 1.83 0.41
N ILE A 39 15.43 2.21 0.26
CA ILE A 39 14.57 2.63 1.37
C ILE A 39 13.80 1.43 1.90
N ASP A 40 14.03 1.11 3.17
CA ASP A 40 13.20 0.15 3.90
C ASP A 40 11.81 0.73 4.18
N PHE A 41 10.77 -0.05 3.90
CA PHE A 41 9.38 0.32 4.15
C PHE A 41 8.61 -0.81 4.85
N VAL A 42 7.50 -0.45 5.49
CA VAL A 42 6.53 -1.37 6.10
C VAL A 42 5.13 -0.89 5.75
N ASP A 43 4.27 -1.80 5.27
CA ASP A 43 2.87 -1.49 5.05
C ASP A 43 2.11 -1.57 6.39
N ILE A 44 1.33 -0.54 6.69
CA ILE A 44 0.40 -0.50 7.83
C ILE A 44 -1.01 -0.38 7.27
N TYR A 45 -1.95 -1.12 7.87
CA TYR A 45 -3.34 -1.09 7.46
C TYR A 45 -4.24 -0.85 8.67
N THR A 46 -5.28 -0.05 8.46
CA THR A 46 -6.18 0.41 9.53
C THR A 46 -7.09 -0.69 10.09
N HIS A 47 -7.29 -1.78 9.33
CA HIS A 47 -8.15 -2.90 9.72
C HIS A 47 -7.41 -4.01 10.49
N GLN A 48 -6.12 -3.83 10.78
CA GLN A 48 -5.32 -4.79 11.54
C GLN A 48 -4.36 -4.09 12.51
N SER A 49 -3.87 -4.85 13.50
CA SER A 49 -2.89 -4.32 14.45
C SER A 49 -1.59 -3.93 13.76
N TYR A 50 -1.10 -2.72 14.02
CA TYR A 50 0.18 -2.24 13.50
C TYR A 50 1.38 -2.62 14.38
N VAL A 51 1.15 -3.21 15.56
CA VAL A 51 2.22 -3.49 16.54
C VAL A 51 3.21 -4.51 16.01
N GLU A 52 2.72 -5.69 15.59
CA GLU A 52 3.56 -6.77 15.06
C GLU A 52 4.37 -6.36 13.81
N PRO A 53 3.78 -5.73 12.77
CA PRO A 53 4.56 -5.33 11.59
C PRO A 53 5.64 -4.29 11.92
N LEU A 54 5.39 -3.35 12.84
CA LEU A 54 6.42 -2.39 13.28
C LEU A 54 7.56 -3.07 14.04
N ILE A 55 7.25 -3.98 14.97
CA ILE A 55 8.28 -4.72 15.72
C ILE A 55 9.19 -5.49 14.76
N ARG A 56 8.61 -6.20 13.77
CA ARG A 56 9.38 -6.93 12.76
C ARG A 56 10.26 -6.01 11.92
N PHE A 57 9.71 -4.88 11.48
CA PHE A 57 10.42 -3.89 10.69
C PHE A 57 11.67 -3.36 11.41
N PHE A 58 11.52 -2.92 12.67
CA PHE A 58 12.65 -2.40 13.44
C PHE A 58 13.68 -3.48 13.79
N ARG A 59 13.26 -4.72 14.07
CA ARG A 59 14.19 -5.86 14.25
C ARG A 59 15.01 -6.15 13.00
N MET A 60 14.38 -6.17 11.83
CA MET A 60 15.07 -6.35 10.54
C MET A 60 16.10 -5.24 10.33
N ARG A 61 15.73 -3.98 10.58
CA ARG A 61 16.64 -2.84 10.45
C ARG A 61 17.80 -2.92 11.44
N ALA A 62 17.54 -3.26 12.70
CA ALA A 62 18.59 -3.40 13.71
C ALA A 62 19.66 -4.41 13.27
N LYS A 63 19.27 -5.57 12.74
CA LYS A 63 20.20 -6.59 12.22
C LYS A 63 21.09 -6.14 11.06
N ARG A 64 20.74 -5.06 10.36
CA ARG A 64 21.56 -4.53 9.25
C ARG A 64 22.65 -3.56 9.71
N PHE A 65 22.53 -3.01 10.92
CA PHE A 65 23.46 -2.03 11.48
C PHE A 65 24.34 -2.62 12.61
N HIS A 66 24.20 -3.91 12.92
CA HIS A 66 25.09 -4.67 13.79
C HIS A 66 25.91 -5.63 12.92
#